data_AF-A0AAE3E446-F1
#
_entry.id   AF-A0AAE3E446-F1
#
_cell.length_a   1.000
_cell.length_b   1.000
_cell.length_c   1.000
_cell.angle_alpha   90.00
_cell.angle_beta   90.00
_cell.angle_gamma   90.00
#
_symmetry.space_group_name_H-M   'P 1'
#
loop_
_entity.id
_entity.type
_entity.pdbx_description
1 polymer ?
#
loop_
_entity_poly.entity_id
_entity_poly.type
_entity_poly.pdbx_seq_one_letter_code
_entity_poly.pdbx_strand_id
1 'polypeptide(L)'
;MSTSQFAVYQLKRKPELRNLLFRMYEELAQEQIPVQVANYEQVYLGTMKSGETPEQIKKELEKKQPHNYKGHAVSTSDVLILNDNGVTTTYYVNKDTFIEIPDFMKVTSSENGGLTKDTVGYEIEGKDGTWEVVDYLLVEGKNYFLMEHEQYGKDVAYVVLDQKGNVLVDSTYNGFDDVVKQKILDSLHPPVQEQSGNSKPKLDNWQKYMENGEYLRSAEITEEANYNMIDGLKNNAAPKDKKPRPKESVLAKLNEKKEEVARRSGQKAMQQVMGTEAERTKK
;
A
#
# COMPACT_ATOMS: atom_id res chain seq x y z
N MET A 1 5.25 -3.03 1.30
CA MET A 1 5.21 -2.49 -0.07
C MET A 1 3.98 -1.61 -0.15
N SER A 2 4.16 -0.30 -0.24
CA SER A 2 3.07 0.64 -0.53
C SER A 2 2.51 0.30 -1.90
N THR A 3 1.22 0.00 -1.99
CA THR A 3 0.56 -0.25 -3.27
C THR A 3 -0.09 1.04 -3.73
N SER A 4 0.46 1.66 -4.77
CA SER A 4 -0.15 2.82 -5.40
C SER A 4 -1.48 2.43 -6.05
N GLN A 5 -2.49 3.28 -5.90
CA GLN A 5 -3.87 3.01 -6.31
C GLN A 5 -4.44 4.22 -7.04
N PHE A 6 -5.48 3.98 -7.83
CA PHE A 6 -6.26 5.06 -8.42
C PHE A 6 -7.74 4.73 -8.39
N ALA A 7 -8.57 5.77 -8.30
CA ALA A 7 -10.00 5.67 -8.35
C ALA A 7 -10.56 6.54 -9.47
N VAL A 8 -11.65 6.08 -10.07
CA VAL A 8 -12.40 6.83 -11.09
C VAL A 8 -13.75 7.19 -10.51
N TYR A 9 -14.07 8.48 -10.57
CA TYR A 9 -15.32 9.08 -10.13
C TYR A 9 -16.06 9.64 -11.33
N GLN A 10 -17.35 9.33 -11.45
CA GLN A 10 -18.21 9.85 -12.51
C GLN A 10 -19.41 10.56 -11.90
N LEU A 11 -19.93 11.56 -12.62
CA LEU A 11 -21.13 12.27 -12.19
C LEU A 11 -22.30 11.30 -11.98
N LYS A 12 -23.00 11.47 -10.86
CA LYS A 12 -24.21 10.70 -10.55
C LYS A 12 -25.26 10.93 -11.64
N ARG A 13 -26.01 9.88 -11.99
CA ARG A 13 -27.09 9.93 -12.99
C ARG A 13 -28.35 10.62 -12.44
N LYS A 14 -28.23 11.89 -12.06
CA LYS A 14 -29.33 12.74 -11.59
C LYS A 14 -29.74 13.73 -12.68
N PRO A 15 -31.04 14.06 -12.83
CA PRO A 15 -31.50 15.05 -13.80
C PRO A 15 -30.85 16.43 -13.58
N GLU A 16 -30.61 16.80 -12.32
CA GLU A 16 -29.97 18.05 -11.89
C GLU A 16 -28.49 18.20 -12.32
N LEU A 17 -27.81 17.09 -12.62
CA LEU A 17 -26.38 17.07 -12.98
C LEU A 17 -26.16 16.90 -14.48
N ARG A 18 -27.23 16.77 -15.29
CA ARG A 18 -27.12 16.52 -16.73
C ARG A 18 -26.43 17.65 -17.49
N ASN A 19 -26.61 18.88 -17.03
CA ASN A 19 -25.95 20.07 -17.57
C ASN A 19 -24.45 20.14 -17.23
N LEU A 20 -23.95 19.29 -16.32
CA LEU A 20 -22.54 19.21 -15.95
C LEU A 20 -21.78 18.12 -16.72
N LEU A 21 -22.50 17.22 -17.41
CA LEU A 21 -21.89 16.15 -18.20
C LEU A 21 -21.13 16.73 -19.40
N PHE A 22 -19.91 16.25 -19.60
CA PHE A 22 -19.01 16.62 -20.71
C PHE A 22 -18.62 18.11 -20.77
N ARG A 23 -18.79 18.85 -19.67
CA ARG A 23 -18.34 20.23 -19.54
C ARG A 23 -16.83 20.32 -19.43
N MET A 24 -16.25 21.36 -20.01
CA MET A 24 -14.84 21.66 -19.80
C MET A 24 -14.65 22.38 -18.47
N TYR A 25 -13.47 22.27 -17.87
CA TYR A 25 -13.20 22.88 -16.58
C TYR A 25 -13.29 24.41 -16.63
N GLU A 26 -12.87 25.01 -17.74
CA GLU A 26 -12.91 26.45 -17.97
C GLU A 26 -14.35 27.00 -17.93
N GLU A 27 -15.31 26.23 -18.43
CA GLU A 27 -16.73 26.58 -18.41
C GLU A 27 -17.28 26.54 -16.96
N LEU A 28 -16.87 25.53 -16.19
CA LEU A 28 -17.23 25.43 -14.78
C LEU A 28 -16.63 26.58 -13.97
N ALA A 29 -15.38 26.97 -14.25
CA ALA A 29 -14.71 28.09 -13.61
C ALA A 29 -15.39 29.43 -13.94
N GLN A 30 -15.76 29.66 -15.21
CA GLN A 30 -16.47 30.87 -15.64
C GLN A 30 -17.84 31.02 -14.96
N GLU A 31 -18.57 29.91 -14.81
CA GLU A 31 -19.88 29.89 -14.15
C GLU A 31 -19.78 29.73 -12.62
N GLN A 32 -18.55 29.71 -12.06
CA GLN A 32 -18.27 29.51 -10.64
C GLN A 32 -18.91 28.24 -10.05
N ILE A 33 -18.99 27.17 -10.85
CA ILE A 33 -19.54 25.88 -10.45
C ILE A 33 -18.42 25.00 -9.86
N PRO A 34 -18.42 24.71 -8.55
CA PRO A 34 -17.38 23.88 -7.94
C PRO A 34 -17.55 22.39 -8.29
N VAL A 35 -16.42 21.70 -8.49
CA VAL A 35 -16.39 20.25 -8.67
C VAL A 35 -16.41 19.57 -7.29
N GLN A 36 -17.58 19.12 -6.85
CA GLN A 36 -17.77 18.55 -5.51
C GLN A 36 -17.97 17.04 -5.55
N VAL A 37 -17.26 16.28 -4.70
CA VAL A 37 -17.41 14.81 -4.59
C VAL A 37 -18.85 14.34 -4.34
N ALA A 38 -19.69 15.17 -3.70
CA ALA A 38 -21.11 14.86 -3.46
C ALA A 38 -21.91 14.58 -4.75
N ASN A 39 -21.50 15.20 -5.86
CA ASN A 39 -22.12 15.05 -7.17
C ASN A 39 -21.61 13.82 -7.94
N TYR A 40 -20.55 13.17 -7.45
CA TYR A 40 -19.87 12.06 -8.11
C TYR A 40 -20.08 10.75 -7.35
N GLU A 41 -19.86 9.65 -8.07
CA GLU A 41 -19.85 8.30 -7.55
C GLU A 41 -18.57 7.58 -8.02
N GLN A 42 -17.94 6.83 -7.12
CA GLN A 42 -16.79 6.01 -7.45
C GLN A 42 -17.25 4.81 -8.30
N VAL A 43 -16.86 4.77 -9.57
CA VAL A 43 -17.23 3.70 -10.51
C VAL A 43 -16.16 2.61 -10.61
N TYR A 44 -14.93 2.93 -10.23
CA TYR A 44 -13.80 2.02 -10.32
C TYR A 44 -12.70 2.36 -9.30
N LEU A 45 -12.02 1.32 -8.84
CA LEU A 45 -10.81 1.38 -8.01
C LEU A 45 -9.83 0.35 -8.57
N GLY A 46 -8.61 0.80 -8.85
CA GLY A 46 -7.54 0.01 -9.42
C GLY A 46 -6.20 0.26 -8.76
N THR A 47 -5.22 -0.58 -9.09
CA THR A 47 -3.82 -0.41 -8.69
C THR A 47 -3.06 0.26 -9.83
N MET A 48 -2.17 1.20 -9.51
CA MET A 48 -1.25 1.83 -10.46
C MET A 48 0.20 1.50 -10.10
N LYS A 49 1.12 1.72 -11.04
CA LYS A 49 2.55 1.74 -10.72
C LYS A 49 2.91 3.09 -10.09
N SER A 50 3.94 3.08 -9.26
CA SER A 50 4.45 4.34 -8.71
C SER A 50 4.99 5.24 -9.84
N GLY A 51 4.65 6.52 -9.79
CA GLY A 51 4.94 7.51 -10.82
C GLY A 51 4.09 7.41 -12.11
N GLU A 52 3.05 6.58 -12.16
CA GLU A 52 2.12 6.58 -13.31
C GLU A 52 1.30 7.87 -13.37
N THR A 53 1.18 8.42 -14.57
CA THR A 53 0.42 9.64 -14.85
C THR A 53 -1.06 9.34 -15.13
N PRO A 54 -1.97 10.30 -14.93
CA PRO A 54 -3.38 10.10 -15.24
C PRO A 54 -3.64 9.77 -16.72
N GLU A 55 -2.80 10.28 -17.63
CA GLU A 55 -2.81 9.96 -19.06
C GLU A 55 -2.54 8.47 -19.32
N GLN A 56 -1.51 7.92 -18.67
CA GLN A 56 -1.16 6.50 -18.78
C GLN A 56 -2.28 5.61 -18.22
N ILE A 57 -2.85 5.97 -17.09
CA ILE A 57 -3.97 5.26 -16.47
C ILE A 57 -5.20 5.25 -17.40
N LYS A 58 -5.57 6.41 -17.96
CA LYS A 58 -6.68 6.52 -18.92
C LYS A 58 -6.45 5.60 -20.11
N LYS A 59 -5.25 5.62 -20.70
CA LYS A 59 -4.90 4.77 -21.85
C LYS A 59 -4.97 3.29 -21.54
N GLU A 60 -4.53 2.86 -20.36
CA GLU A 60 -4.63 1.46 -19.92
C GLU A 60 -6.09 1.03 -19.72
N LEU A 61 -6.93 1.89 -19.12
CA LEU A 61 -8.37 1.64 -18.97
C LEU A 61 -9.10 1.52 -20.31
N GLU A 62 -8.75 2.35 -21.30
CA GLU A 62 -9.30 2.28 -22.65
C GLU A 62 -8.88 1.02 -23.40
N LYS A 63 -7.62 0.61 -23.24
CA LYS A 63 -7.08 -0.60 -23.88
C LYS A 63 -7.72 -1.87 -23.32
N LYS A 64 -7.93 -1.92 -22.01
CA LYS A 64 -8.54 -3.07 -21.34
C LYS A 64 -9.44 -2.59 -20.21
N GLN A 65 -10.73 -2.47 -20.52
CA GLN A 65 -11.71 -2.15 -19.49
C GLN A 65 -11.81 -3.30 -18.46
N PRO A 66 -11.60 -3.02 -17.16
CA PRO A 66 -11.70 -4.03 -16.11
C PRO A 66 -13.13 -4.55 -15.95
N HIS A 67 -13.29 -5.83 -15.59
CA HIS A 67 -14.61 -6.46 -15.44
C HIS A 67 -15.45 -5.86 -14.30
N ASN A 68 -14.79 -5.26 -13.31
CA ASN A 68 -15.42 -4.60 -12.16
C ASN A 68 -15.65 -3.10 -12.38
N TYR A 69 -15.44 -2.59 -13.60
CA TYR A 69 -15.70 -1.19 -13.95
C TYR A 69 -17.21 -0.95 -14.10
N LYS A 70 -17.80 -0.12 -13.24
CA LYS A 70 -19.27 0.08 -13.16
C LYS A 70 -19.79 1.31 -13.91
N GLY A 71 -18.93 1.99 -14.65
CA GLY A 71 -19.22 3.26 -15.33
C GLY A 71 -19.06 3.20 -16.85
N HIS A 72 -19.05 4.38 -17.47
CA HIS A 72 -18.66 4.55 -18.88
C HIS A 72 -17.14 4.75 -19.02
N ALA A 73 -16.58 4.62 -20.22
CA ALA A 73 -15.16 4.92 -20.45
C ALA A 73 -14.82 6.33 -19.94
N VAL A 74 -13.62 6.50 -19.38
CA VAL A 74 -13.17 7.77 -18.80
C VAL A 74 -13.29 8.89 -19.84
N SER A 75 -14.07 9.91 -19.53
CA SER A 75 -14.38 10.99 -20.46
C SER A 75 -14.36 12.36 -19.79
N THR A 76 -14.49 13.43 -20.59
CA THR A 76 -14.62 14.79 -20.07
C THR A 76 -15.70 14.86 -19.00
N SER A 77 -15.45 15.58 -17.91
CA SER A 77 -16.28 15.65 -16.69
C SER A 77 -16.12 14.52 -15.68
N ASP A 78 -15.33 13.50 -15.96
CA ASP A 78 -14.94 12.52 -14.94
C ASP A 78 -13.81 13.06 -14.05
N VAL A 79 -13.60 12.41 -12.90
CA VAL A 79 -12.54 12.73 -11.95
C VAL A 79 -11.69 11.49 -11.69
N LEU A 80 -10.37 11.63 -11.81
CA LEU A 80 -9.39 10.63 -11.43
C LEU A 80 -8.72 11.02 -10.12
N ILE A 81 -8.70 10.10 -9.16
CA ILE A 81 -7.93 10.26 -7.93
C ILE A 81 -6.76 9.28 -7.99
N LEU A 82 -5.54 9.78 -7.94
CA LEU A 82 -4.32 8.97 -7.91
C LEU A 82 -3.77 9.02 -6.49
N ASN A 83 -3.49 7.86 -5.92
CA ASN A 83 -2.78 7.71 -4.65
C ASN A 83 -1.46 7.01 -4.94
N ASP A 84 -0.38 7.79 -5.00
CA ASP A 84 0.96 7.26 -5.19
C ASP A 84 1.77 7.32 -3.89
N ASN A 85 2.13 6.15 -3.37
CA ASN A 85 2.82 6.01 -2.08
C ASN A 85 2.18 6.80 -0.93
N GLY A 86 0.84 6.90 -0.88
CA GLY A 86 0.11 7.65 0.15
C GLY A 86 -0.26 9.07 -0.27
N VAL A 87 0.43 9.65 -1.26
CA VAL A 87 0.17 11.00 -1.78
C VAL A 87 -1.05 10.96 -2.70
N THR A 88 -2.15 11.61 -2.30
CA THR A 88 -3.39 11.64 -3.08
C THR A 88 -3.49 12.92 -3.90
N THR A 89 -3.49 12.78 -5.24
CA THR A 89 -3.68 13.88 -6.19
C THR A 89 -4.97 13.65 -6.97
N THR A 90 -5.78 14.70 -7.14
CA THR A 90 -7.08 14.59 -7.81
C THR A 90 -7.08 15.41 -9.09
N TYR A 91 -7.56 14.80 -10.18
CA TYR A 91 -7.55 15.35 -11.52
C TYR A 91 -8.95 15.35 -12.11
N TYR A 92 -9.37 16.49 -12.64
CA TYR A 92 -10.53 16.62 -13.49
C TYR A 92 -10.13 16.25 -14.92
N VAL A 93 -10.90 15.38 -15.56
CA VAL A 93 -10.69 14.99 -16.95
C VAL A 93 -11.26 16.08 -17.84
N ASN A 94 -10.39 16.84 -18.51
CA ASN A 94 -10.76 17.91 -19.42
C ASN A 94 -10.33 17.59 -20.85
N LYS A 95 -11.21 16.94 -21.62
CA LYS A 95 -10.97 16.56 -23.02
C LYS A 95 -9.69 15.72 -23.20
N ASP A 96 -8.59 16.36 -23.54
CA ASP A 96 -7.27 15.77 -23.76
C ASP A 96 -6.24 16.14 -22.67
N THR A 97 -6.69 16.81 -21.61
CA THR A 97 -5.86 17.29 -20.50
C THR A 97 -6.44 16.87 -19.16
N PHE A 98 -5.62 16.94 -18.12
CA PHE A 98 -5.98 16.63 -16.74
C PHE A 98 -5.69 17.85 -15.89
N ILE A 99 -6.70 18.38 -15.22
CA ILE A 99 -6.57 19.58 -14.40
C ILE A 99 -6.58 19.17 -12.94
N GLU A 100 -5.54 19.53 -12.20
CA GLU A 100 -5.47 19.26 -10.78
C GLU A 100 -6.56 20.03 -10.04
N ILE A 101 -7.43 19.29 -9.35
CA ILE A 101 -8.53 19.81 -8.54
C ILE A 101 -8.37 19.31 -7.11
N PRO A 102 -7.44 19.89 -6.33
CA PRO A 102 -7.15 19.39 -5.01
C PRO A 102 -8.39 19.46 -4.10
N ASP A 103 -9.40 20.30 -4.42
CA ASP A 103 -10.54 20.64 -3.55
C ASP A 103 -11.64 19.55 -3.57
N PHE A 104 -11.49 18.54 -4.44
CA PHE A 104 -12.52 17.54 -4.70
C PHE A 104 -12.94 16.74 -3.47
N MET A 105 -11.96 16.25 -2.69
CA MET A 105 -12.18 15.33 -1.57
C MET A 105 -12.44 16.03 -0.24
N LYS A 106 -12.51 17.37 -0.20
CA LYS A 106 -12.82 18.09 1.03
C LYS A 106 -14.26 17.80 1.44
N VAL A 107 -14.41 16.85 2.36
CA VAL A 107 -15.56 16.80 3.25
C VAL A 107 -15.63 18.16 3.91
N THR A 108 -16.73 18.87 3.72
CA THR A 108 -17.08 20.08 4.47
C THR A 108 -16.69 19.87 5.91
N SER A 109 -15.72 20.67 6.35
CA SER A 109 -15.09 20.74 7.65
C SER A 109 -15.80 19.91 8.72
N SER A 110 -15.14 18.87 9.22
CA SER A 110 -15.43 18.40 10.57
C SER A 110 -15.39 19.63 11.49
N GLU A 111 -16.45 19.81 12.28
CA GLU A 111 -16.76 20.90 13.21
C GLU A 111 -15.70 21.17 14.30
N ASN A 112 -14.47 20.67 14.13
CA ASN A 112 -13.39 20.72 15.09
C ASN A 112 -12.27 21.65 14.60
N GLY A 113 -12.53 22.97 14.49
CA GLY A 113 -11.55 24.07 14.61
C GLY A 113 -10.15 23.94 13.99
N GLY A 114 -9.96 23.08 12.98
CA GLY A 114 -8.67 22.79 12.35
C GLY A 114 -8.42 23.71 11.15
N LEU A 115 -7.19 23.68 10.64
CA LEU A 115 -6.82 24.44 9.45
C LEU A 115 -7.73 24.06 8.28
N THR A 116 -8.15 25.08 7.54
CA THR A 116 -8.95 24.99 6.32
C THR A 116 -8.25 25.73 5.18
N LYS A 117 -8.67 25.53 3.93
CA LYS A 117 -8.06 26.24 2.79
C LYS A 117 -8.23 27.75 2.82
N ASP A 118 -9.28 28.22 3.46
CA ASP A 118 -9.60 29.64 3.53
C ASP A 118 -9.01 30.25 4.82
N THR A 119 -8.07 29.53 5.46
CA THR A 119 -7.42 30.01 6.68
C THR A 119 -6.41 31.09 6.31
N VAL A 120 -6.69 32.28 6.83
CA VAL A 120 -5.87 33.49 6.75
C VAL A 120 -5.64 34.01 8.17
N GLY A 121 -4.59 34.78 8.39
CA GLY A 121 -4.27 35.36 9.70
C GLY A 121 -3.81 34.32 10.72
N TYR A 122 -3.28 33.17 10.30
CA TYR A 122 -2.87 32.10 11.20
C TYR A 122 -1.50 32.40 11.82
N GLU A 123 -1.41 32.37 13.14
CA GLU A 123 -0.15 32.51 13.87
C GLU A 123 0.44 31.12 14.13
N ILE A 124 1.63 30.87 13.57
CA ILE A 124 2.36 29.62 13.77
C ILE A 124 3.24 29.77 15.02
N GLU A 125 3.12 28.85 15.97
CA GLU A 125 3.91 28.88 17.20
C GLU A 125 5.42 28.92 16.89
N GLY A 126 6.11 29.94 17.41
CA GLY A 126 7.55 30.13 17.20
C GLY A 126 7.95 30.82 15.89
N LYS A 127 6.99 31.26 15.06
CA LYS A 127 7.22 32.12 13.89
C LYS A 127 6.55 33.47 14.11
N ASP A 128 7.22 34.53 13.68
CA ASP A 128 6.65 35.88 13.73
C ASP A 128 5.72 36.10 12.54
N GLY A 129 4.70 36.94 12.75
CA GLY A 129 3.74 37.30 11.72
C GLY A 129 2.60 36.31 11.49
N THR A 130 1.75 36.67 10.53
CA THR A 130 0.57 35.92 10.12
C THR A 130 0.81 35.16 8.82
N TRP A 131 0.17 34.01 8.73
CA TRP A 131 0.35 33.08 7.63
C TRP A 131 -1.01 32.70 7.04
N GLU A 132 -1.05 32.51 5.73
CA GLU A 132 -2.23 32.06 5.01
C GLU A 132 -1.98 30.70 4.33
N VAL A 133 -3.04 29.93 4.14
CA VAL A 133 -2.97 28.67 3.41
C VAL A 133 -2.99 28.97 1.91
N VAL A 134 -1.90 28.61 1.22
CA VAL A 134 -1.77 28.78 -0.23
C VAL A 134 -1.96 27.49 -1.02
N ASP A 135 -1.72 26.34 -0.37
CA ASP A 135 -1.87 25.02 -0.97
C ASP A 135 -2.14 23.98 0.12
N TYR A 136 -2.59 22.78 -0.27
CA TYR A 136 -2.78 21.67 0.67
C TYR A 136 -2.71 20.32 -0.05
N LEU A 137 -2.33 19.30 0.72
CA LEU A 137 -2.12 17.94 0.26
C LEU A 137 -2.92 16.97 1.11
N LEU A 138 -3.61 16.01 0.46
CA LEU A 138 -4.30 14.92 1.14
C LEU A 138 -3.41 13.66 1.11
N VAL A 139 -2.98 13.20 2.29
CA VAL A 139 -2.17 11.99 2.43
C VAL A 139 -2.86 11.06 3.43
N GLU A 140 -3.20 9.84 2.98
CA GLU A 140 -3.93 8.83 3.78
C GLU A 140 -5.21 9.34 4.50
N GLY A 141 -5.94 10.26 3.85
CA GLY A 141 -7.18 10.82 4.41
C GLY A 141 -6.98 11.95 5.43
N LYS A 142 -5.74 12.43 5.62
CA LYS A 142 -5.40 13.59 6.44
C LYS A 142 -4.95 14.75 5.55
N ASN A 143 -5.43 15.95 5.86
CA ASN A 143 -5.03 17.16 5.16
C ASN A 143 -3.74 17.75 5.77
N TYR A 144 -2.89 18.22 4.89
CA TYR A 144 -1.64 18.93 5.16
C TYR A 144 -1.70 20.25 4.42
N PHE A 145 -1.26 21.35 5.03
CA PHE A 145 -1.43 22.69 4.51
C PHE A 145 -0.09 23.36 4.31
N LEU A 146 0.10 24.03 3.17
CA LEU A 146 1.24 24.87 2.86
C LEU A 146 0.89 26.31 3.23
N MET A 147 1.71 26.87 4.10
CA MET A 147 1.54 28.20 4.66
C MET A 147 2.50 29.18 4.01
N GLU A 148 1.99 30.28 3.49
CA GLU A 148 2.76 31.43 3.00
C GLU A 148 2.64 32.58 4.00
N HIS A 149 3.72 33.35 4.16
CA HIS A 149 3.72 34.50 5.05
C HIS A 149 2.96 35.66 4.40
N GLU A 150 1.96 36.25 5.06
CA GLU A 150 1.09 37.25 4.41
C GLU A 150 1.81 38.54 4.00
N GLN A 151 2.72 39.04 4.85
CA GLN A 151 3.44 40.30 4.56
C GLN A 151 4.60 40.16 3.57
N TYR A 152 5.29 39.02 3.57
CA TYR A 152 6.52 38.82 2.80
C TYR A 152 6.34 37.83 1.65
N GLY A 153 5.18 37.16 1.56
CA GLY A 153 4.84 36.21 0.52
C GLY A 153 5.96 35.19 0.27
N LYS A 154 6.43 35.19 -0.98
CA LYS A 154 7.46 34.29 -1.51
C LYS A 154 8.90 34.61 -1.08
N ASP A 155 9.13 35.77 -0.46
CA ASP A 155 10.44 36.13 0.08
C ASP A 155 10.78 35.35 1.36
N VAL A 156 9.77 34.72 1.96
CA VAL A 156 9.90 33.85 3.13
C VAL A 156 9.61 32.40 2.74
N ALA A 157 10.34 31.46 3.34
CA ALA A 157 10.12 30.04 3.09
C ALA A 157 8.73 29.62 3.58
N TYR A 158 8.05 28.80 2.78
CA TYR A 158 6.79 28.16 3.15
C TYR A 158 6.95 27.22 4.35
N VAL A 159 5.87 27.07 5.11
CA VAL A 159 5.77 26.15 6.25
C VAL A 159 4.69 25.12 5.98
N VAL A 160 4.91 23.86 6.32
CA VAL A 160 3.91 22.79 6.13
C VAL A 160 3.36 22.35 7.48
N LEU A 161 2.03 22.44 7.62
CA LEU A 161 1.28 22.09 8.82
C LEU A 161 0.38 20.88 8.58
N ASP A 162 0.05 20.11 9.62
CA ASP A 162 -1.07 19.17 9.59
C ASP A 162 -2.42 19.88 9.84
N GLN A 163 -3.55 19.18 9.67
CA GLN A 163 -4.88 19.72 9.96
C GLN A 163 -5.07 20.23 11.41
N LYS A 164 -4.21 19.82 12.35
CA LYS A 164 -4.26 20.25 13.75
C LYS A 164 -3.37 21.45 14.05
N GLY A 165 -2.57 21.92 13.09
CA GLY A 165 -1.63 23.03 13.26
C GLY A 165 -0.22 22.61 13.68
N ASN A 166 0.12 21.32 13.69
CA ASN A 166 1.48 20.87 13.99
C ASN A 166 2.41 21.12 12.79
N VAL A 167 3.58 21.70 13.05
CA VAL A 167 4.61 21.95 12.03
C VAL A 167 5.33 20.66 11.66
N LEU A 168 5.28 20.28 10.38
CA LEU A 168 5.99 19.12 9.81
C LEU A 168 7.27 19.55 9.09
N VAL A 169 7.21 20.69 8.39
CA VAL A 169 8.34 21.27 7.68
C VAL A 169 8.36 22.77 7.93
N ASP A 170 9.49 23.27 8.42
CA ASP A 170 9.67 24.64 8.90
C ASP A 170 10.20 25.61 7.83
N SER A 171 10.82 25.08 6.77
CA SER A 171 11.36 25.85 5.65
C SER A 171 11.33 25.04 4.34
N THR A 172 10.47 25.41 3.39
CA THR A 172 10.53 24.93 1.99
C THR A 172 10.30 26.09 1.02
N TYR A 173 11.02 26.14 -0.10
CA TYR A 173 10.82 27.15 -1.15
C TYR A 173 10.08 26.58 -2.38
N ASN A 174 9.91 25.26 -2.44
CA ASN A 174 9.32 24.57 -3.59
C ASN A 174 7.93 23.98 -3.26
N GLY A 175 7.29 24.41 -2.17
CA GLY A 175 6.00 23.88 -1.73
C GLY A 175 6.07 22.39 -1.37
N PHE A 176 5.07 21.61 -1.80
CA PHE A 176 5.00 20.16 -1.64
C PHE A 176 5.91 19.42 -2.64
N ASP A 177 7.22 19.61 -2.50
CA ASP A 177 8.20 18.82 -3.25
C ASP A 177 8.26 17.36 -2.77
N ASP A 178 8.99 16.52 -3.50
CA ASP A 178 9.11 15.10 -3.14
C ASP A 178 9.73 14.87 -1.76
N VAL A 179 10.58 15.80 -1.28
CA VAL A 179 11.22 15.74 0.04
C VAL A 179 10.19 16.01 1.14
N VAL A 180 9.35 17.03 0.97
CA VAL A 180 8.25 17.37 1.87
C VAL A 180 7.22 16.25 1.88
N LYS A 181 6.85 15.71 0.71
CA LYS A 181 5.94 14.56 0.60
C LYS A 181 6.49 13.35 1.35
N GLN A 182 7.77 13.04 1.22
CA GLN A 182 8.41 11.96 1.99
C GLN A 182 8.38 12.24 3.50
N LYS A 183 8.68 13.46 3.95
CA LYS A 183 8.57 13.81 5.39
C LYS A 183 7.15 13.64 5.93
N ILE A 184 6.13 13.97 5.14
CA ILE A 184 4.72 13.77 5.52
C ILE A 184 4.43 12.27 5.64
N LEU A 185 4.92 11.46 4.70
CA LEU A 185 4.77 10.00 4.73
C LEU A 185 5.52 9.35 5.90
N ASP A 186 6.74 9.77 6.17
CA ASP A 186 7.54 9.31 7.32
C ASP A 186 6.86 9.69 8.65
N SER A 187 6.14 10.81 8.70
CA SER A 187 5.39 11.20 9.90
C SER A 187 4.14 10.33 10.10
N LEU A 188 3.56 9.80 9.02
CA LEU A 188 2.42 8.89 9.05
C LEU A 188 2.81 7.46 9.37
N HIS A 189 3.90 7.01 8.76
CA HIS A 189 4.54 5.72 8.97
C HIS A 189 5.93 5.96 9.50
N PRO A 190 6.07 6.32 10.80
CA PRO A 190 7.40 6.43 11.39
C PRO A 190 8.14 5.13 11.06
N PRO A 191 9.35 5.20 10.48
CA PRO A 191 10.14 4.01 10.31
C PRO A 191 10.19 3.38 11.69
N VAL A 192 9.63 2.18 11.80
CA VAL A 192 9.76 1.38 13.01
C VAL A 192 11.27 1.26 13.17
N GLN A 193 11.84 2.10 14.04
CA GLN A 193 13.08 1.77 14.68
C GLN A 193 12.77 0.41 15.27
N GLU A 194 13.36 -0.63 14.72
CA GLU A 194 13.63 -1.81 15.51
C GLU A 194 14.40 -1.26 16.71
N GLN A 195 13.65 -0.95 17.78
CA GLN A 195 14.23 -0.68 19.06
C GLN A 195 14.99 -1.94 19.39
N SER A 196 16.31 -1.83 19.25
CA SER A 196 17.34 -2.67 19.82
C SER A 196 17.27 -2.63 21.35
N GLY A 197 16.09 -2.91 21.91
CA GLY A 197 15.83 -2.72 23.33
C GLY A 197 14.64 -3.48 23.93
N ASN A 198 13.73 -4.10 23.16
CA ASN A 198 12.80 -5.07 23.76
C ASN A 198 12.17 -6.13 22.83
N SER A 199 12.80 -6.40 21.69
CA SER A 199 12.50 -7.63 20.95
C SER A 199 13.27 -8.75 21.62
N LYS A 200 12.59 -9.75 22.20
CA LYS A 200 13.23 -11.05 22.46
C LYS A 200 14.00 -11.43 21.19
N PRO A 201 15.30 -11.74 21.28
CA PRO A 201 16.10 -12.00 20.09
C PRO A 201 15.42 -13.12 19.29
N LYS A 202 15.44 -13.01 17.96
CA LYS A 202 15.00 -14.11 17.08
C LYS A 202 15.90 -15.30 17.39
N LEU A 203 15.40 -16.16 18.28
CA LEU A 203 16.10 -17.38 18.66
C LEU A 203 16.23 -18.24 17.41
N ASP A 204 17.47 -18.58 17.10
CA ASP A 204 17.82 -19.58 16.11
C ASP A 204 17.06 -20.88 16.44
N ASN A 205 16.76 -21.73 15.45
CA ASN A 205 15.87 -22.89 15.71
C ASN A 205 16.32 -23.72 16.91
N TRP A 206 17.62 -23.92 17.11
CA TRP A 206 18.24 -24.62 18.24
C TRP A 206 18.08 -23.90 19.60
N GLN A 207 17.93 -22.59 19.57
CA GLN A 207 17.80 -21.73 20.74
C GLN A 207 16.35 -21.74 21.27
N LYS A 208 15.35 -21.85 20.37
CA LYS A 208 13.93 -22.10 20.73
C LYS A 208 13.73 -23.41 21.50
N TYR A 209 14.58 -24.41 21.27
CA TYR A 209 14.51 -25.69 21.98
C TYR A 209 15.02 -25.62 23.44
N MET A 210 15.86 -24.64 23.80
CA MET A 210 16.29 -24.46 25.20
C MET A 210 15.30 -23.65 26.03
N GLU A 211 14.58 -22.69 25.43
CA GLU A 211 13.61 -21.84 26.16
C GLU A 211 12.28 -22.59 26.47
N ASN A 212 11.93 -23.62 25.71
CA ASN A 212 10.69 -24.40 25.88
C ASN A 212 10.72 -25.44 27.02
N GLY A 213 11.82 -25.56 27.78
CA GLY A 213 11.82 -26.27 29.06
C GLY A 213 11.48 -27.77 29.04
N GLU A 214 11.41 -28.43 27.88
CA GLU A 214 11.03 -29.86 27.81
C GLU A 214 12.14 -30.84 28.19
N TYR A 215 13.41 -30.40 28.32
CA TYR A 215 14.51 -31.33 28.67
C TYR A 215 14.46 -31.76 30.15
N LEU A 216 14.03 -30.86 31.04
CA LEU A 216 13.86 -31.18 32.46
C LEU A 216 12.71 -32.17 32.68
N ARG A 217 11.65 -32.06 31.88
CA ARG A 217 10.50 -32.97 31.96
C ARG A 217 10.84 -34.38 31.47
N SER A 218 11.78 -34.54 30.54
CA SER A 218 12.28 -35.85 30.10
C SER A 218 13.30 -36.47 31.06
N ALA A 219 14.03 -35.65 31.83
CA ALA A 219 14.94 -36.16 32.85
C ALA A 219 14.19 -36.64 34.10
N GLU A 220 13.13 -35.94 34.52
CA GLU A 220 12.25 -36.38 35.63
C GLU A 220 11.34 -37.57 35.28
N ILE A 221 11.02 -37.79 33.99
CA ILE A 221 10.23 -38.96 33.57
C ILE A 221 10.99 -40.29 33.70
N THR A 222 12.31 -40.23 33.92
CA THR A 222 13.13 -41.43 34.16
C THR A 222 12.99 -41.97 35.59
N GLU A 223 12.32 -41.25 36.51
CA GLU A 223 12.21 -41.68 37.93
C GLU A 223 10.79 -41.95 38.43
N GLU A 224 9.72 -41.68 37.68
CA GLU A 224 8.36 -42.11 38.10
C GLU A 224 7.96 -43.42 37.43
N ALA A 225 8.03 -44.50 38.21
CA ALA A 225 7.49 -45.80 37.85
C ALA A 225 5.98 -45.69 37.56
N ASN A 226 5.58 -46.22 36.40
CA ASN A 226 4.21 -46.32 35.95
C ASN A 226 3.39 -47.23 36.88
N TYR A 227 2.57 -46.65 37.77
CA TYR A 227 1.67 -47.37 38.70
C TYR A 227 0.43 -48.00 38.02
N ASN A 228 0.57 -48.52 36.80
CA ASN A 228 -0.50 -49.24 36.08
C ASN A 228 -0.48 -50.77 36.33
N MET A 229 0.15 -51.23 37.40
CA MET A 229 0.31 -52.65 37.75
C MET A 229 -0.58 -53.12 38.92
N ILE A 230 -1.62 -52.37 39.32
CA ILE A 230 -2.45 -52.76 40.49
C ILE A 230 -3.93 -53.00 40.20
N ASP A 231 -4.54 -52.51 39.12
CA ASP A 231 -5.92 -52.90 38.80
C ASP A 231 -6.17 -53.03 37.29
N GLY A 232 -6.57 -54.22 36.86
CA GLY A 232 -6.50 -54.70 35.47
C GLY A 232 -7.56 -54.16 34.50
N LEU A 233 -7.83 -52.86 34.47
CA LEU A 233 -8.80 -52.26 33.53
C LEU A 233 -8.17 -51.22 32.58
N LYS A 234 -8.10 -51.59 31.28
CA LYS A 234 -7.79 -50.65 30.18
C LYS A 234 -9.08 -49.97 29.71
N ASN A 235 -9.27 -48.68 30.00
CA ASN A 235 -10.45 -47.92 29.57
C ASN A 235 -10.25 -47.03 28.32
N ASN A 236 -9.13 -47.13 27.61
CA ASN A 236 -8.92 -46.41 26.34
C ASN A 236 -8.43 -47.36 25.24
N ALA A 237 -9.37 -48.04 24.57
CA ALA A 237 -9.11 -48.73 23.30
C ALA A 237 -10.08 -48.20 22.23
N ALA A 238 -9.54 -47.56 21.19
CA ALA A 238 -10.29 -47.31 19.96
C ALA A 238 -10.43 -48.63 19.16
N PRO A 239 -11.55 -48.87 18.44
CA PRO A 239 -11.78 -50.12 17.75
C PRO A 239 -10.74 -50.36 16.65
N LYS A 240 -10.18 -51.58 16.66
CA LYS A 240 -9.31 -52.12 15.63
C LYS A 240 -10.13 -52.29 14.35
N ASP A 241 -9.75 -51.61 13.28
CA ASP A 241 -9.67 -52.18 11.92
C ASP A 241 -9.26 -51.10 10.90
N LYS A 242 -7.95 -51.02 10.63
CA LYS A 242 -7.36 -50.61 9.34
C LYS A 242 -5.83 -50.74 9.47
N LYS A 243 -5.24 -51.72 8.79
CA LYS A 243 -3.79 -51.87 8.69
C LYS A 243 -3.19 -50.57 8.08
N PRO A 244 -2.16 -49.95 8.70
CA PRO A 244 -1.54 -48.77 8.12
C PRO A 244 -0.75 -49.18 6.87
N ARG A 245 -1.05 -48.54 5.73
CA ARG A 245 -0.22 -48.65 4.52
C ARG A 245 1.18 -48.10 4.83
N PRO A 246 2.27 -48.74 4.38
CA PRO A 246 3.61 -48.21 4.59
C PRO A 246 3.72 -46.83 3.95
N LYS A 247 4.15 -45.84 4.75
CA LYS A 247 4.34 -44.47 4.28
C LYS A 247 5.55 -44.46 3.35
N GLU A 248 5.33 -44.14 2.07
CA GLU A 248 6.41 -43.92 1.12
C GLU A 248 7.31 -42.78 1.60
N SER A 249 8.62 -43.04 1.63
CA SER A 249 9.62 -42.05 2.04
C SER A 249 9.57 -40.83 1.12
N VAL A 250 9.48 -39.64 1.71
CA VAL A 250 9.53 -38.34 1.00
C VAL A 250 10.80 -38.24 0.14
N LEU A 251 11.89 -38.89 0.57
CA LEU A 251 13.16 -38.92 -0.15
C LEU A 251 13.07 -39.68 -1.49
N ALA A 252 12.28 -40.76 -1.53
CA ALA A 252 12.06 -41.53 -2.75
C ALA A 252 11.27 -40.69 -3.78
N LYS A 253 10.19 -40.02 -3.33
CA LYS A 253 9.42 -39.08 -4.16
C LYS A 253 10.25 -37.89 -4.65
N LEU A 254 11.20 -37.42 -3.84
CA LEU A 254 12.10 -36.35 -4.23
C LEU A 254 13.05 -36.79 -5.36
N ASN A 255 13.61 -38.00 -5.27
CA ASN A 255 14.54 -38.52 -6.27
C ASN A 255 13.84 -38.81 -7.60
N GLU A 256 12.64 -39.40 -7.55
CA GLU A 256 11.84 -39.66 -8.74
C GLU A 256 11.45 -38.36 -9.47
N LYS A 257 11.09 -37.30 -8.73
CA LYS A 257 10.85 -35.97 -9.32
C LYS A 257 12.10 -35.35 -9.92
N LYS A 258 13.27 -35.55 -9.31
CA LYS A 258 14.55 -35.06 -9.85
C LYS A 258 14.91 -35.76 -11.17
N GLU A 259 14.68 -37.06 -11.27
CA GLU A 259 14.90 -37.82 -12.51
C GLU A 259 13.91 -37.45 -13.62
N GLU A 260 12.63 -37.23 -13.28
CA GLU A 260 11.62 -36.77 -14.23
C GLU A 260 11.96 -35.38 -14.79
N VAL A 261 12.43 -34.46 -13.92
CA VAL A 261 12.87 -33.12 -14.33
C VAL A 261 14.12 -33.20 -15.21
N ALA A 262 15.09 -34.05 -14.88
CA ALA A 262 16.29 -34.27 -15.70
C ALA A 262 15.97 -34.89 -17.08
N ARG A 263 14.90 -35.70 -17.17
CA ARG A 263 14.42 -36.27 -18.44
C ARG A 263 13.66 -35.23 -19.27
N ARG A 264 12.89 -34.34 -18.64
CA ARG A 264 12.17 -33.24 -19.30
C ARG A 264 13.06 -32.08 -19.72
N SER A 265 14.14 -31.79 -18.99
CA SER A 265 15.02 -30.65 -19.26
C SER A 265 16.10 -30.90 -20.32
N GLY A 266 16.16 -32.11 -20.90
CA GLY A 266 17.16 -32.44 -21.93
C GLY A 266 18.61 -32.48 -21.44
N GLN A 267 18.88 -32.34 -20.14
CA GLN A 267 20.24 -32.32 -19.60
C GLN A 267 21.00 -33.65 -19.75
N LYS A 268 20.29 -34.78 -19.93
CA LYS A 268 20.95 -36.07 -20.23
C LYS A 268 21.71 -36.07 -21.57
N ALA A 269 21.30 -35.25 -22.55
CA ALA A 269 22.02 -35.16 -23.83
C ALA A 269 23.36 -34.40 -23.68
N MET A 270 23.45 -33.42 -22.78
CA MET A 270 24.66 -32.60 -22.62
C MET A 270 25.73 -33.31 -21.78
N GLN A 271 25.33 -34.15 -20.81
CA GLN A 271 26.27 -34.89 -19.96
C GLN A 271 26.87 -36.12 -20.67
N GLN A 272 26.16 -36.71 -21.64
CA GLN A 272 26.66 -37.84 -22.44
C GLN A 272 27.58 -37.40 -23.59
N VAL A 273 27.39 -36.20 -24.13
CA VAL A 273 28.29 -35.60 -25.13
C VAL A 273 29.62 -35.18 -24.51
N MET A 274 29.63 -34.57 -23.32
CA MET A 274 30.89 -34.21 -22.65
C MET A 274 31.70 -35.42 -22.15
N GLY A 275 31.05 -36.55 -21.84
CA GLY A 275 31.74 -37.77 -21.43
C GLY A 275 32.45 -38.50 -22.59
N THR A 276 31.97 -38.35 -23.82
CA THR A 276 32.51 -39.05 -25.00
C THR A 276 33.62 -38.28 -25.72
N GLU A 277 33.72 -36.95 -25.56
CA GLU A 277 34.85 -36.15 -26.04
C GLU A 277 36.10 -36.25 -25.16
N ALA A 278 35.94 -36.48 -23.85
CA ALA A 278 37.07 -36.63 -22.92
C ALA A 278 37.85 -37.94 -23.12
N GLU A 279 37.23 -38.99 -23.67
CA GLU A 279 37.87 -40.28 -23.94
C GLU A 279 38.57 -40.35 -25.31
N ARG A 280 38.34 -39.39 -26.22
CA ARG A 280 38.99 -39.36 -27.56
C ARG A 280 40.29 -38.56 -27.61
N THR A 281 40.64 -37.84 -26.55
CA THR A 281 41.87 -37.02 -26.48
C THR A 281 43.01 -37.68 -25.70
N LYS A 282 42.87 -38.96 -25.31
CA LYS A 282 43.96 -39.81 -24.84
C LYS A 282 44.23 -40.95 -25.82
N LYS A 283 44.81 -40.63 -26.97
CA LYS A 283 45.59 -41.57 -27.79
C LYS A 283 46.66 -40.81 -28.55
#